data_AF-A0A4Q7R4L0-F1
#
_entry.id   AF-A0A4Q7R4L0-F1
#
_cell.length_a   1.000
_cell.length_b   1.000
_cell.length_c   1.000
_cell.angle_alpha   90.00
_cell.angle_beta   90.00
_cell.angle_gamma   90.00
#
_symmetry.space_group_name_H-M   'P 1'
#
loop_
_entity.id
_entity.type
_entity.pdbx_description
1 polymer ?
#
loop_
_entity_poly.entity_id
_entity_poly.type
_entity_poly.pdbx_seq_one_letter_code
_entity_poly.pdbx_strand_id
1 'polypeptide(L)' 'MAVPKRRMSRSNTRHRRSNWKAAPQPLVPVIVDGDRHLVPRRLVAAVQRGLVDPRTGRPS' A
#
# COMPACT_ATOMS: atom_id res chain seq x y z
N MET A 1 14.77 -7.94 32.87
CA MET A 1 14.25 -8.13 31.50
C MET A 1 12.85 -8.71 31.60
N ALA A 2 11.84 -8.09 30.98
CA ALA A 2 10.48 -8.64 31.01
C ALA A 2 10.35 -9.76 29.98
N VAL A 3 9.92 -10.95 30.42
CA VAL A 3 9.66 -12.10 29.54
C VAL A 3 8.23 -12.61 29.73
N PRO A 4 7.56 -13.11 28.68
CA PRO A 4 6.21 -13.65 28.81
C PRO A 4 6.20 -14.88 29.72
N LYS A 5 5.42 -14.83 30.81
CA LYS A 5 5.28 -15.97 31.73
C LYS A 5 4.42 -17.11 31.17
N ARG A 6 3.47 -16.79 30.29
CA ARG A 6 2.44 -17.71 29.78
C ARG A 6 2.29 -17.57 28.26
N ARG A 7 1.87 -18.66 27.63
CA ARG A 7 1.44 -18.65 26.22
C ARG A 7 0.12 -17.87 26.11
N MET A 8 0.07 -16.91 25.19
CA MET A 8 -1.16 -16.16 24.90
C MET A 8 -2.21 -17.07 24.24
N SER A 9 -3.48 -16.92 24.62
CA SER A 9 -4.58 -17.71 24.05
C SER A 9 -4.68 -17.51 22.53
N ARG A 10 -5.25 -18.51 21.83
CA ARG A 10 -5.46 -18.44 20.38
C ARG A 10 -6.34 -17.25 20.01
N SER A 11 -7.41 -17.00 20.77
CA SER A 11 -8.36 -15.91 20.52
C SER A 11 -7.68 -14.54 20.63
N ASN A 12 -6.92 -14.29 21.70
CA ASN A 12 -6.22 -13.01 21.89
C ASN A 12 -5.14 -12.79 20.81
N THR A 13 -4.43 -13.86 20.45
CA THR A 13 -3.42 -13.79 19.40
C THR A 13 -4.04 -13.46 18.04
N ARG A 14 -5.18 -14.09 17.71
CA ARG A 14 -5.91 -13.81 16.46
C ARG A 14 -6.47 -12.40 16.44
N HIS A 15 -7.09 -11.96 17.53
CA HIS A 15 -7.64 -10.63 17.67
C HIS A 15 -6.58 -9.53 17.48
N ARG A 16 -5.40 -9.67 18.09
CA ARG A 16 -4.31 -8.72 17.89
C ARG A 16 -3.82 -8.72 16.44
N ARG A 17 -3.66 -9.90 15.82
CA ARG A 17 -3.19 -10.01 14.43
C ARG A 17 -4.21 -9.46 13.42
N SER A 18 -5.52 -9.62 13.64
CA SER A 18 -6.53 -9.12 12.70
C SER A 18 -6.56 -7.60 12.59
N ASN A 19 -6.04 -6.89 13.60
CA ASN A 19 -5.89 -5.44 13.55
C ASN A 19 -4.70 -5.00 12.68
N TRP A 20 -3.75 -5.89 12.40
CA TRP A 20 -2.63 -5.60 11.51
C TRP A 20 -3.07 -5.77 10.06
N LYS A 21 -3.61 -4.69 9.50
CA LYS A 21 -4.12 -4.59 8.13
C LYS A 21 -3.68 -3.27 7.51
N ALA A 22 -3.53 -3.25 6.18
CA ALA A 22 -3.23 -2.03 5.43
C ALA A 22 -4.51 -1.42 4.87
N ALA A 23 -4.62 -0.09 4.91
CA ALA A 23 -5.69 0.63 4.24
C ALA A 23 -5.38 0.77 2.73
N PRO A 24 -6.36 0.54 1.85
CA PRO A 24 -6.18 0.78 0.42
C PRO A 24 -6.02 2.29 0.14
N GLN A 25 -5.21 2.63 -0.86
CA GLN A 25 -5.05 4.02 -1.29
C GLN A 25 -6.10 4.38 -2.35
N PRO A 26 -6.71 5.57 -2.29
CA PRO A 26 -7.59 6.03 -3.35
C PRO A 26 -6.78 6.30 -4.63
N LEU A 27 -7.29 5.82 -5.76
CA LEU A 27 -6.65 5.95 -7.06
C LEU A 27 -7.41 6.93 -7.94
N VAL A 28 -6.67 7.67 -8.76
CA VAL A 28 -7.21 8.59 -9.76
C VAL A 28 -6.78 8.15 -11.16
N PRO A 29 -7.64 8.32 -12.17
CA PRO A 29 -7.27 8.02 -13.55
C PRO A 29 -6.30 9.07 -14.11
N VAL A 30 -5.27 8.59 -14.81
CA VAL A 30 -4.37 9.38 -15.65
C VAL A 30 -4.19 8.70 -17.00
N ILE A 31 -3.93 9.48 -18.05
CA ILE A 31 -3.62 8.95 -19.38
C ILE A 31 -2.12 9.17 -19.64
N VAL A 32 -1.41 8.10 -20.00
CA VAL A 32 0.03 8.12 -20.35
C VAL A 32 0.20 7.22 -21.56
N ASP A 33 0.90 7.69 -22.60
CA ASP A 33 1.13 6.95 -23.85
C ASP A 33 -0.15 6.41 -24.52
N GLY A 34 -1.28 7.09 -24.31
CA GLY A 34 -2.60 6.67 -24.81
C GLY A 34 -3.34 5.66 -23.92
N ASP A 35 -2.67 5.09 -22.91
CA ASP A 35 -3.25 4.13 -21.98
C ASP A 35 -3.76 4.79 -20.69
N ARG A 36 -4.89 4.28 -20.17
CA ARG A 36 -5.46 4.72 -18.90
C ARG A 36 -4.86 3.93 -17.74
N HIS A 37 -4.27 4.64 -16.78
CA HIS A 37 -3.73 4.08 -15.54
C HIS A 37 -4.41 4.65 -14.30
N LEU A 38 -4.46 3.84 -13.23
CA LEU A 38 -4.95 4.24 -11.92
C LEU A 38 -3.78 4.41 -10.97
N VAL A 39 -3.52 5.64 -10.56
CA VAL A 39 -2.35 5.98 -9.74
C VAL A 39 -2.78 6.69 -8.46
N PRO A 40 -2.02 6.55 -7.35
CA PRO A 40 -2.23 7.38 -6.17
C PRO A 40 -2.11 8.86 -6.55
N ARG A 41 -3.04 9.70 -6.06
CA ARG A 41 -3.10 11.13 -6.41
C ARG A 41 -1.76 11.87 -6.23
N ARG A 42 -0.96 11.48 -5.23
CA ARG A 42 0.37 12.07 -4.96
C ARG A 42 1.42 11.79 -6.04
N LEU A 43 1.24 10.75 -6.85
CA LEU A 43 2.20 10.31 -7.88
C LEU A 43 1.85 10.83 -9.28
N VAL A 44 0.69 11.48 -9.46
CA VAL A 44 0.22 11.95 -10.78
C VAL A 44 1.28 12.76 -11.51
N ALA A 45 1.88 13.74 -10.85
CA ALA A 45 2.89 14.60 -11.47
C ALA A 45 4.17 13.83 -11.83
N ALA A 46 4.59 12.85 -11.02
CA ALA A 46 5.78 12.05 -11.29
C ALA A 46 5.56 11.12 -12.49
N VAL A 47 4.38 10.51 -12.57
CA VAL A 47 3.95 9.65 -13.67
C VAL A 47 3.85 10.44 -14.98
N GLN A 48 3.23 11.62 -14.97
CA GLN A 48 3.12 12.49 -16.15
C GLN A 48 4.49 12.99 -16.66
N ARG A 49 5.49 13.08 -15.77
CA ARG A 49 6.85 13.49 -16.10
C ARG A 49 7.77 12.31 -16.48
N GLY A 50 7.25 11.08 -16.48
CA GLY A 50 8.04 9.89 -16.76
C GLY A 50 9.07 9.54 -15.68
N LEU A 51 8.90 10.04 -14.44
CA LEU A 51 9.81 9.74 -13.33
C LEU A 51 9.41 8.45 -12.58
N VAL A 52 8.16 8.01 -12.77
CA VAL A 52 7.60 6.81 -12.15
C VAL A 52 6.79 6.07 -13.21
N ASP A 53 7.04 4.77 -13.36
CA ASP A 53 6.27 3.90 -14.23
C ASP A 53 4.87 3.66 -13.63
N PRO A 54 3.76 4.01 -14.33
CA PRO A 54 2.41 3.81 -13.83
C PRO A 54 1.97 2.35 -13.72
N ARG A 55 2.67 1.41 -14.36
CA ARG A 55 2.35 -0.04 -14.31
C ARG A 55 2.95 -0.71 -13.08
N THR A 56 4.18 -0.32 -12.71
CA THR A 56 4.91 -0.94 -11.59
C THR A 56 4.99 -0.06 -10.33
N GLY A 57 4.78 1.25 -10.46
CA GLY A 57 4.94 2.23 -9.38
C GLY A 57 6.39 2.47 -8.96
N ARG A 58 7.35 1.96 -9.73
CA ARG A 58 8.79 2.13 -9.50
C ARG A 58 9.33 3.35 -10.23
N PRO A 59 10.49 3.89 -9.83
CA PRO A 59 11.17 4.92 -10.62
C PRO A 59 11.42 4.41 -12.04
N SER A 60 11.17 5.28 -13.02
CA SER A 60 11.38 5.01 -14.46
C SER A 60 12.83 5.20 -14.87
#